data_AF-A0A0F9VXL0-F1
#
_entry.id   AF-A0A0F9VXL0-F1
#
_cell.length_a   1.000
_cell.length_b   1.000
_cell.length_c   1.000
_cell.angle_alpha   90.00
_cell.angle_beta   90.00
_cell.angle_gamma   90.00
#
_symmetry.space_group_name_H-M   'P 1'
#
loop_
_entity.id
_entity.type
_entity.pdbx_description
1 polymer ?
#
loop_
_entity_poly.entity_id
_entity_poly.type
_entity_poly.pdbx_seq_one_letter_code
_entity_poly.pdbx_strand_id
1 'polypeptide(L)'
;MGNPNYCDEHNTAFFKTGKMRGYAHPIKEGEETVGWCNRPDEVNKTGGKETPPVSVGDGKNRAFALSYSKDLAVAGVIKVNEIGEYAKRFSKYLDIGD
;
A
#
# COMPACT_ATOMS: atom_id res chain seq x y z
N MET A 1 7.90 23.64 25.69
CA MET A 1 6.77 22.87 25.13
C MET A 1 6.92 22.91 23.61
N GLY A 2 7.52 21.87 23.01
CA GLY A 2 7.64 21.79 21.55
C GLY A 2 6.30 21.40 20.94
N ASN A 3 5.88 22.09 19.88
CA ASN A 3 4.64 21.74 19.17
C ASN A 3 4.87 20.43 18.41
N PRO A 4 4.12 19.34 18.68
CA PRO A 4 4.30 18.04 18.03
C PRO A 4 3.93 18.03 16.53
N ASN A 5 3.56 19.19 15.97
CA ASN A 5 3.07 19.35 14.61
C ASN A 5 4.02 20.17 13.74
N TYR A 6 5.31 20.25 14.10
CA TYR A 6 6.31 20.95 13.31
C TYR A 6 7.26 19.96 12.66
N CYS A 7 7.62 20.21 11.39
CA CYS A 7 8.64 19.46 10.67
C CYS A 7 9.96 20.23 10.73
N ASP A 8 10.95 19.69 11.40
CA ASP A 8 12.29 20.28 11.49
C ASP A 8 13.04 20.24 10.14
N GLU A 9 12.79 19.21 9.32
CA GLU A 9 13.45 19.04 8.00
C GLU A 9 13.07 20.15 7.01
N HIS A 10 11.83 20.63 7.07
CA HIS A 10 11.28 21.60 6.12
C HIS A 10 10.86 22.92 6.78
N ASN A 11 11.14 23.09 8.07
CA ASN A 11 10.81 24.27 8.87
C ASN A 11 9.37 24.76 8.68
N THR A 12 8.41 23.83 8.73
CA THR A 12 7.00 24.15 8.51
C THR A 12 6.08 23.27 9.34
N ALA A 13 4.88 23.76 9.61
CA ALA A 13 3.91 23.02 10.41
C ALA A 13 3.19 21.97 9.55
N PHE A 14 3.11 20.74 10.05
CA PHE A 14 2.20 19.74 9.54
C PHE A 14 0.74 20.19 9.78
N PHE A 15 -0.11 20.03 8.76
CA PHE A 15 -1.54 20.27 8.87
C PHE A 15 -2.33 19.04 8.41
N LYS A 16 -3.61 18.98 8.80
CA LYS A 16 -4.55 17.96 8.36
C LYS A 16 -5.79 18.65 7.83
N THR A 17 -6.03 18.55 6.52
CA THR A 17 -7.33 18.93 5.95
C THR A 17 -8.28 17.73 5.91
N GLY A 18 -9.59 17.95 5.93
CA GLY A 18 -10.60 16.94 6.31
C GLY A 18 -10.56 15.60 5.55
N LYS A 19 -10.00 15.56 4.33
CA LYS A 19 -9.84 14.31 3.54
C LYS A 19 -8.49 13.61 3.74
N MET A 20 -7.58 14.18 4.52
CA MET A 20 -6.24 13.63 4.73
C MET A 20 -6.26 12.57 5.82
N ARG A 21 -5.62 11.44 5.53
CA ARG A 21 -5.51 10.30 6.44
C ARG A 21 -4.49 10.53 7.55
N GLY A 22 -3.54 11.44 7.33
CA GLY A 22 -2.51 11.82 8.28
C GLY A 22 -2.22 13.32 8.21
N TYR A 23 -1.31 13.77 9.08
CA TYR A 23 -0.78 15.12 9.06
C TYR A 23 0.31 15.22 8.00
N ALA A 24 0.26 16.23 7.15
CA ALA A 24 1.26 16.47 6.11
C ALA A 24 1.44 17.97 5.85
N HIS A 25 2.52 18.33 5.17
CA HIS A 25 2.71 19.68 4.65
C HIS A 25 3.36 19.61 3.24
N PRO A 26 3.19 20.65 2.40
CA PRO A 26 3.89 20.74 1.13
C PRO A 26 5.37 20.98 1.37
N ILE A 27 6.21 20.37 0.54
CA ILE A 27 7.64 20.65 0.42
C ILE A 27 7.78 21.73 -0.64
N LYS A 28 8.30 22.89 -0.25
CA LYS A 28 8.55 24.01 -1.15
C LYS A 28 10.03 24.06 -1.51
N GLU A 29 10.32 24.07 -2.81
CA GLU A 29 11.65 24.38 -3.33
C GLU A 29 11.50 25.65 -4.17
N GLY A 30 11.88 26.80 -3.60
CA GLY A 30 11.54 28.11 -4.18
C GLY A 30 10.04 28.41 -4.06
N GLU A 31 9.41 28.75 -5.19
CA GLU A 31 7.98 29.10 -5.27
C GLU A 31 7.09 27.88 -5.60
N GLU A 32 7.70 26.75 -5.96
CA GLU A 32 7.00 25.55 -6.43
C GLU A 32 6.88 24.48 -5.34
N THR A 33 5.76 23.74 -5.37
CA THR A 33 5.54 22.60 -4.47
C THR A 33 6.04 21.33 -5.15
N VAL A 34 7.20 20.84 -4.72
CA VAL A 34 7.85 19.64 -5.29
C VAL A 34 7.32 18.34 -4.71
N GLY A 35 6.64 18.38 -3.57
CA GLY A 35 6.11 17.18 -2.92
C GLY A 35 5.35 17.45 -1.64
N TRP A 36 5.03 16.37 -0.91
CA TRP A 36 4.35 16.40 0.38
C TRP A 36 5.15 15.60 1.40
N CYS A 37 5.49 16.21 2.53
CA CYS A 37 6.09 15.53 3.67
C CYS A 37 4.97 15.11 4.62
N ASN A 38 4.85 13.80 4.85
CA ASN A 38 3.88 13.23 5.79
C ASN A 38 4.55 13.06 7.15
N ARG A 39 3.85 13.45 8.22
CA ARG A 39 4.31 13.18 9.58
C ARG A 39 4.33 11.67 9.79
N PRO A 40 5.41 11.11 10.35
CA PRO A 40 5.44 9.73 10.82
C PRO A 40 4.63 9.62 12.12
N ASP A 41 3.34 9.95 12.08
CA ASP A 41 2.40 9.62 13.15
C ASP A 41 1.99 8.16 12.95
N GLU A 42 1.72 7.43 14.04
CA GLU A 42 1.53 5.97 14.13
C GLU A 42 0.32 5.40 13.36
N VAL A 43 0.22 5.74 12.08
CA VAL A 43 -0.75 5.22 11.12
C VAL A 43 0.02 4.63 9.94
N ASN A 44 1.04 3.81 10.23
CA ASN A 44 1.53 2.85 9.23
C ASN A 44 0.57 1.65 9.12
N LYS A 45 -0.66 1.95 8.72
CA LYS A 45 -1.55 1.04 8.03
C LYS A 45 -2.31 1.87 7.02
N THR A 46 -1.61 2.40 6.01
CA THR A 46 -1.99 2.30 4.60
C THR A 46 -1.11 3.24 3.76
N GLY A 47 -0.08 2.70 3.07
CA GLY A 47 0.52 3.37 1.92
C GLY A 47 1.94 2.91 1.56
N GLY A 48 2.08 2.13 0.49
CA GLY A 48 3.35 1.76 -0.16
C GLY A 48 3.74 0.31 0.09
N LYS A 49 3.39 -0.62 -0.81
CA LYS A 49 4.23 -1.18 -1.89
C LYS A 49 5.33 -2.12 -1.37
N GLU A 50 5.48 -3.24 -2.09
CA GLU A 50 6.47 -4.33 -2.01
C GLU A 50 6.53 -5.21 -0.73
N THR A 51 5.98 -6.43 -0.83
CA THR A 51 6.54 -7.64 -0.20
C THR A 51 6.00 -8.90 -0.91
N PRO A 52 6.85 -9.82 -1.39
CA PRO A 52 6.71 -11.24 -1.11
C PRO A 52 7.51 -11.58 0.17
N PRO A 53 7.40 -12.79 0.75
CA PRO A 53 6.24 -13.64 0.96
C PRO A 53 6.03 -13.88 2.46
N VAL A 54 4.83 -13.76 3.05
CA VAL A 54 4.54 -14.43 4.33
C VAL A 54 3.06 -14.71 4.55
N SER A 55 2.82 -15.98 4.85
CA SER A 55 1.61 -16.63 5.31
C SER A 55 0.95 -15.92 6.50
N VAL A 56 -0.37 -15.75 6.44
CA VAL A 56 -1.26 -15.79 7.61
C VAL A 56 -2.56 -16.45 7.17
N GLY A 57 -2.85 -17.59 7.79
CA GLY A 57 -3.83 -18.57 7.35
C GLY A 57 -5.30 -18.18 7.38
N ASP A 58 -6.07 -19.18 6.96
CA ASP A 58 -7.52 -19.32 6.85
C ASP A 58 -8.20 -18.31 5.92
N GLY A 59 -8.22 -18.64 4.62
CA GLY A 59 -9.17 -18.10 3.65
C GLY A 59 -8.92 -16.68 3.12
N LYS A 60 -7.93 -15.95 3.65
CA LYS A 60 -7.62 -14.56 3.24
C LYS A 60 -6.85 -14.46 1.92
N ASN A 61 -6.21 -15.54 1.48
CA ASN A 61 -5.34 -15.56 0.31
C ASN A 61 -6.09 -15.55 -1.03
N ARG A 62 -7.43 -15.66 -1.02
CA ARG A 62 -8.25 -15.63 -2.25
C ARG A 62 -8.14 -14.29 -2.99
N ALA A 63 -8.11 -13.18 -2.26
CA ALA A 63 -8.00 -11.86 -2.86
C ALA A 63 -6.64 -11.65 -3.53
N PHE A 64 -5.57 -12.09 -2.85
CA PHE A 64 -4.22 -12.08 -3.40
C PHE A 64 -4.10 -12.97 -4.64
N ALA A 65 -4.60 -14.21 -4.56
CA ALA A 65 -4.59 -15.13 -5.68
C ALA A 65 -5.38 -14.61 -6.89
N LEU A 66 -6.52 -13.94 -6.67
CA LEU A 66 -7.29 -13.28 -7.73
C LEU A 66 -6.53 -12.13 -8.37
N SER A 67 -5.85 -11.29 -7.59
CA SER A 67 -5.04 -10.20 -8.14
C SER A 67 -3.92 -10.77 -9.00
N TYR A 68 -3.13 -11.69 -8.45
CA TYR A 68 -2.02 -12.31 -9.16
C TYR A 68 -2.45 -13.01 -10.45
N SER A 69 -3.60 -13.69 -10.44
CA SER A 69 -4.17 -14.32 -11.63
C SER A 69 -4.55 -13.30 -12.72
N LYS A 70 -5.04 -12.12 -12.34
CA LYS A 70 -5.35 -11.05 -13.30
C LYS A 70 -4.08 -10.51 -13.94
N ASP A 71 -3.04 -10.28 -13.15
CA ASP A 71 -1.74 -9.83 -13.65
C ASP A 71 -1.16 -10.84 -14.66
N LEU A 72 -1.25 -12.15 -14.37
CA LEU A 72 -0.84 -13.21 -15.29
C LEU A 72 -1.65 -13.23 -16.59
N ALA A 73 -2.95 -12.91 -16.52
CA ALA A 73 -3.79 -12.85 -17.71
C ALA A 73 -3.46 -11.64 -18.59
N VAL A 74 -3.14 -10.50 -17.97
CA VAL A 74 -2.64 -9.30 -18.68
C VAL A 74 -1.29 -9.58 -19.32
N ALA A 75 -0.42 -10.33 -18.64
CA ALA A 75 0.87 -10.78 -19.16
C ALA A 75 0.75 -11.89 -20.24
N GLY A 76 -0.46 -12.39 -20.53
CA GLY A 76 -0.69 -13.43 -21.53
C GLY A 76 -0.27 -14.84 -21.11
N VAL A 77 0.04 -15.06 -19.82
CA VAL A 77 0.46 -16.36 -19.27
C VAL A 77 -0.72 -17.30 -19.10
N ILE A 78 -1.89 -16.75 -18.75
CA ILE A 78 -3.15 -17.51 -18.62
C ILE A 78 -4.28 -16.81 -19.39
N LYS A 79 -5.31 -17.55 -19.81
CA LYS A 79 -6.48 -16.93 -20.44
C LYS A 79 -7.36 -16.27 -19.37
N VAL A 80 -8.07 -15.21 -19.75
CA VAL A 80 -9.00 -14.49 -18.86
C VAL A 80 -10.06 -15.42 -18.27
N ASN A 81 -10.53 -16.41 -19.04
CA ASN A 81 -11.51 -17.39 -18.58
C ASN A 81 -10.97 -18.35 -17.50
N GLU A 82 -9.65 -18.42 -17.33
CA GLU A 82 -8.98 -19.33 -16.40
C GLU A 82 -8.54 -18.64 -15.09
N ILE A 83 -8.68 -17.32 -15.00
CA ILE A 83 -8.34 -16.52 -13.81
C ILE A 83 -8.98 -17.09 -12.55
N GLY A 84 -10.27 -17.44 -12.60
CA GLY A 84 -11.01 -17.93 -11.44
C GLY A 84 -10.56 -19.33 -10.97
N GLU A 85 -10.25 -20.22 -11.91
CA GLU A 85 -9.74 -21.57 -11.65
C GLU A 85 -8.31 -21.49 -11.08
N TYR A 86 -7.45 -20.68 -11.71
CA TYR A 86 -6.08 -20.46 -11.28
C TYR A 86 -6.04 -19.85 -9.88
N ALA A 87 -6.84 -18.82 -9.61
CA ALA A 87 -6.89 -18.19 -8.30
C ALA A 87 -7.30 -19.17 -7.19
N LYS A 88 -8.27 -20.07 -7.45
CA LYS A 88 -8.68 -21.10 -6.49
C LYS A 88 -7.56 -22.10 -6.21
N ARG A 89 -6.89 -22.60 -7.26
CA ARG A 89 -5.78 -23.56 -7.12
C ARG A 89 -4.61 -22.91 -6.39
N PHE A 90 -4.24 -21.70 -6.78
CA PHE A 90 -3.15 -20.94 -6.18
C PHE A 90 -3.45 -20.59 -4.71
N SER A 91 -4.68 -20.16 -4.39
CA SER A 91 -5.05 -19.92 -2.99
C SER A 91 -4.94 -21.18 -2.13
N LYS A 92 -5.22 -22.36 -2.70
CA LYS A 92 -5.09 -23.64 -2.00
C LYS A 92 -3.62 -24.03 -1.80
N TYR A 93 -2.76 -23.79 -2.79
CA TYR A 93 -1.30 -24.00 -2.64
C TYR A 93 -0.68 -23.08 -1.58
N LEU A 94 -1.11 -21.82 -1.51
CA LEU A 94 -0.64 -20.87 -0.50
C LEU A 94 -1.06 -21.24 0.93
N ASP A 95 -2.12 -22.03 1.08
CA ASP A 95 -2.66 -22.46 2.38
C ASP A 95 -1.97 -23.73 2.91
N ILE A 96 -1.34 -24.53 2.02
CA ILE A 96 -0.71 -25.82 2.35
C ILE A 96 0.80 -25.66 2.67
N GLY A 97 1.40 -24.49 2.42
CA GLY A 97 2.83 -24.23 2.64
C GLY A 97 3.21 -23.88 4.09
N ASP A 98 2.55 -24.49 5.08
CA ASP A 98 2.86 -24.42 6.52
C ASP A 98 3.40 -25.77 7.01
#